data_AF-A0A7W7CB70-F1
#
_entry.id   AF-A0A7W7CB70-F1
#
_cell.length_a   1.000
_cell.length_b   1.000
_cell.length_c   1.000
_cell.angle_alpha   90.00
_cell.angle_beta   90.00
_cell.angle_gamma   90.00
#
_symmetry.space_group_name_H-M   'P 1'
#
loop_
_entity.id
_entity.type
_entity.pdbx_description
1 polymer ?
#
loop_
_entity_poly.entity_id
_entity_poly.type
_entity_poly.pdbx_seq_one_letter_code
_entity_poly.pdbx_strand_id
1 'polypeptide(L)'
;MTTLYAQSPSADETGAAQPVPHAPVAPGAGAGDPLPPAPEAPVAASVQTAPAGKVLAHGKGLLVDEVAVSERAKPVRRLTVSGSFQVGALDYLVLLDGKPLGRGLLAENLDAAKVALPADVQLTQGATVSYQYGHEAPVTVGTLTLGGPR
;
A
#
# COMPACT_ATOMS: atom_id res chain seq x y z
N MET A 1 -32.30 45.10 45.92
CA MET A 1 -31.18 44.12 45.89
C MET A 1 -31.22 43.40 44.55
N THR A 2 -30.22 43.75 43.73
CA THR A 2 -29.55 43.09 42.58
C THR A 2 -29.48 41.54 42.78
N THR A 3 -29.49 40.62 41.81
CA THR A 3 -28.73 40.65 40.54
C THR A 3 -29.22 39.59 39.54
N LEU A 4 -29.26 40.02 38.27
CA LEU A 4 -29.13 39.31 37.00
C LEU A 4 -27.93 38.35 36.99
N TYR A 5 -28.01 37.16 36.37
CA TYR A 5 -26.81 36.46 35.89
C TYR A 5 -26.88 36.22 34.40
N ALA A 6 -25.89 36.80 33.74
CA ALA A 6 -25.67 36.88 32.32
C ALA A 6 -24.76 35.75 31.83
N GLN A 7 -24.85 35.53 30.52
CA GLN A 7 -23.75 35.32 29.56
C GLN A 7 -22.53 34.48 29.98
N SER A 8 -22.31 33.45 29.17
CA SER A 8 -21.04 32.76 28.95
C SER A 8 -19.86 33.73 28.81
N PRO A 9 -18.71 33.36 29.40
CA PRO A 9 -17.43 33.57 28.76
C PRO A 9 -16.76 32.24 28.39
N SER A 10 -16.16 32.28 27.22
CA SER A 10 -15.21 31.30 26.68
C SER A 10 -13.93 31.24 27.50
N ALA A 11 -13.28 30.08 27.42
CA ALA A 11 -11.86 29.78 27.63
C ALA A 11 -11.28 29.99 29.05
N ASP A 12 -10.91 28.89 29.69
CA ASP A 12 -9.71 28.85 30.52
C ASP A 12 -8.81 27.68 30.09
N GLU A 13 -7.54 28.00 29.94
CA GLU A 13 -6.44 27.21 29.42
C GLU A 13 -6.06 26.05 30.35
N THR A 14 -6.32 24.80 29.97
CA THR A 14 -5.33 23.73 30.18
C THR A 14 -5.56 22.59 29.20
N GLY A 15 -4.70 22.51 28.18
CA GLY A 15 -4.73 21.42 27.20
C GLY A 15 -4.41 20.08 27.85
N ALA A 16 -5.44 19.28 28.13
CA ALA A 16 -5.32 17.86 28.39
C ALA A 16 -6.42 17.15 27.59
N ALA A 17 -6.05 16.66 26.41
CA ALA A 17 -6.91 15.79 25.61
C ALA A 17 -7.30 14.57 26.46
N GLN A 18 -8.59 14.28 26.54
CA GLN A 18 -9.13 13.10 27.22
C GLN A 18 -8.52 11.83 26.59
N PRO A 19 -8.04 10.86 27.38
CA PRO A 19 -7.48 9.63 26.83
C PRO A 19 -8.59 8.83 26.15
N VAL A 20 -8.50 8.75 24.82
CA VAL A 20 -9.33 7.85 24.01
C VAL A 20 -9.10 6.41 24.46
N PRO A 21 -10.16 5.59 24.62
CA PRO A 21 -10.00 4.21 25.04
C PRO A 21 -9.24 3.44 23.96
N HIS A 22 -8.00 3.04 24.24
CA HIS A 22 -7.29 2.08 23.41
C HIS A 22 -7.99 0.72 23.55
N ALA A 23 -8.56 0.22 22.45
CA ALA A 23 -9.06 -1.14 22.37
C ALA A 23 -7.92 -2.13 22.73
N PRO A 24 -8.20 -3.20 23.49
CA PRO A 24 -7.18 -4.15 23.90
C PRO A 24 -6.59 -4.84 22.66
N VAL A 25 -5.30 -4.61 22.43
CA VAL A 25 -4.54 -5.32 21.40
C VAL A 25 -4.48 -6.79 21.82
N ALA A 26 -5.01 -7.69 20.98
CA ALA A 26 -5.01 -9.11 21.25
C ALA A 26 -3.56 -9.62 21.45
N PRO A 27 -3.23 -10.27 22.59
CA PRO A 27 -1.93 -10.89 22.77
C PRO A 27 -1.87 -12.18 21.94
N GLY A 28 -1.08 -12.15 20.86
CA GLY A 28 -0.97 -13.29 19.95
C GLY A 28 -0.42 -12.99 18.56
N ALA A 29 -0.16 -11.72 18.22
CA ALA A 29 0.68 -11.38 17.06
C ALA A 29 2.10 -11.89 17.35
N GLY A 30 2.38 -13.13 16.95
CA GLY A 30 3.72 -13.68 16.93
C GLY A 30 4.66 -12.70 16.24
N ALA A 31 5.94 -12.75 16.61
CA ALA A 31 7.02 -12.01 15.99
C ALA A 31 7.09 -12.36 14.49
N GLY A 32 6.20 -11.78 13.70
CA GLY A 32 6.22 -11.76 12.26
C GLY A 32 7.13 -10.61 11.85
N ASP A 33 8.01 -10.88 10.90
CA ASP A 33 8.88 -9.89 10.28
C ASP A 33 8.18 -8.53 10.14
N PRO A 34 8.86 -7.41 10.51
CA PRO A 34 8.27 -6.10 10.32
C PRO A 34 7.82 -5.97 8.86
N LEU A 35 6.54 -5.63 8.66
CA LEU A 35 6.00 -5.37 7.33
C LEU A 35 6.96 -4.44 6.57
N PRO A 36 7.17 -4.66 5.26
CA PRO A 36 8.02 -3.77 4.50
C PRO A 36 7.55 -2.33 4.68
N PRO A 37 8.46 -1.36 4.78
CA PRO A 37 8.09 0.04 4.90
C PRO A 37 7.20 0.43 3.73
N ALA A 38 6.21 1.28 4.00
CA ALA A 38 5.42 1.88 2.94
C ALA A 38 6.36 2.66 2.00
N PRO A 39 6.08 2.68 0.68
CA PRO A 39 6.87 3.48 -0.25
C PRO A 39 6.86 4.95 0.17
N GLU A 40 7.97 5.65 -0.06
CA GLU A 40 8.06 7.09 0.17
C GLU A 40 6.93 7.82 -0.56
N ALA A 41 6.32 8.82 0.07
CA ALA A 41 5.16 9.56 -0.47
C ALA A 41 5.28 9.98 -1.95
N PRO A 42 6.42 10.55 -2.44
CA PRO A 42 6.53 10.91 -3.85
C PRO A 42 6.58 9.70 -4.80
N VAL A 43 7.13 8.57 -4.34
CA VAL A 43 7.13 7.31 -5.08
C VAL A 43 5.74 6.71 -5.10
N ALA A 44 5.03 6.73 -3.97
CA ALA A 44 3.67 6.25 -3.86
C ALA A 44 2.72 7.03 -4.80
N ALA A 45 2.77 8.36 -4.75
CA ALA A 45 1.99 9.23 -5.62
C ALA A 45 2.27 8.96 -7.11
N SER A 46 3.55 8.82 -7.48
CA SER A 46 3.94 8.54 -8.87
C SER A 46 3.49 7.14 -9.31
N VAL A 47 3.68 6.11 -8.49
CA VAL A 47 3.20 4.75 -8.80
C VAL A 47 1.68 4.74 -8.99
N GLN A 48 0.95 5.52 -8.19
CA GLN A 48 -0.50 5.57 -8.25
C GLN A 48 -1.03 6.35 -9.46
N THR A 49 -0.42 7.48 -9.81
CA THR A 49 -0.94 8.44 -10.80
C THR A 49 -0.23 8.43 -12.15
N ALA A 50 1.02 7.97 -12.22
CA ALA A 50 1.78 8.01 -13.46
C ALA A 50 1.14 7.13 -14.54
N PRO A 51 1.17 7.57 -15.82
CA PRO A 51 0.73 6.75 -16.93
C PRO A 51 1.56 5.45 -17.02
N ALA A 52 1.02 4.45 -17.71
CA ALA A 52 1.78 3.22 -17.99
C ALA A 52 3.03 3.57 -18.80
N GLY A 53 4.18 3.11 -18.30
CA GLY A 53 5.45 3.31 -18.96
C GLY A 53 5.88 2.11 -19.79
N LYS A 54 7.19 1.87 -19.86
CA LYS A 54 7.74 0.74 -20.60
C LYS A 54 7.42 -0.57 -19.88
N VAL A 55 6.70 -1.47 -20.54
CA VAL A 55 6.37 -2.79 -20.00
C VAL A 55 7.63 -3.68 -19.96
N LEU A 56 7.93 -4.21 -18.78
CA LEU A 56 9.03 -5.14 -18.53
C LEU A 56 8.56 -6.58 -18.40
N ALA A 57 7.38 -6.78 -17.82
CA ALA A 57 6.76 -8.08 -17.66
C ALA A 57 5.23 -7.95 -17.62
N HIS A 58 4.54 -9.02 -17.94
CA HIS A 58 3.09 -9.10 -17.91
C HIS A 58 2.62 -10.49 -17.48
N GLY A 59 1.36 -10.61 -17.10
CA GLY A 59 0.72 -11.87 -16.76
C GLY A 59 -0.79 -11.70 -16.75
N LYS A 60 -1.53 -12.77 -16.49
CA LYS A 60 -2.98 -12.67 -16.33
C LYS A 60 -3.28 -11.82 -15.09
N GLY A 61 -3.83 -10.63 -15.30
CA GLY A 61 -4.08 -9.66 -14.22
C GLY A 61 -2.81 -9.07 -13.61
N LEU A 62 -1.67 -9.12 -14.30
CA LEU A 62 -0.40 -8.61 -13.81
C LEU A 62 0.28 -7.76 -14.90
N LEU A 63 0.82 -6.61 -14.50
CA LEU A 63 1.62 -5.76 -15.38
C LEU A 63 2.79 -5.18 -14.59
N VAL A 64 4.00 -5.28 -15.12
CA VAL A 64 5.17 -4.60 -14.57
C VAL A 64 5.68 -3.58 -15.58
N ASP A 65 5.66 -2.31 -15.21
CA ASP A 65 6.06 -1.20 -16.07
C ASP A 65 7.04 -0.24 -15.38
N GLU A 66 7.90 0.43 -16.17
CA GLU A 66 8.81 1.48 -15.69
C GLU A 66 8.13 2.84 -15.75
N VAL A 67 7.76 3.38 -14.59
CA VAL A 67 7.18 4.73 -14.47
C VAL A 67 8.26 5.77 -14.21
N ALA A 68 8.21 6.86 -14.97
CA ALA A 68 9.03 8.03 -14.70
C ALA A 68 8.50 8.74 -13.44
N VAL A 69 9.41 9.08 -12.53
CA VAL A 69 9.11 9.83 -11.30
C VAL A 69 9.88 11.14 -11.40
N SER A 70 9.18 12.28 -11.47
CA SER A 70 9.81 13.59 -11.70
C SER A 70 10.89 13.93 -10.67
N GLU A 71 10.76 13.42 -9.44
CA GLU A 71 11.73 13.66 -8.35
C GLU A 71 12.88 12.65 -8.29
N ARG A 72 12.93 11.68 -9.22
CA ARG A 72 14.00 10.68 -9.26
C ARG A 72 14.68 10.66 -10.62
N ALA A 73 16.02 10.57 -10.60
CA ALA A 73 16.84 10.43 -11.80
C ALA A 73 16.65 9.06 -12.51
N LYS A 74 16.10 8.05 -11.81
CA LYS A 74 15.86 6.72 -12.36
C LYS A 74 14.37 6.39 -12.32
N PRO A 75 13.83 5.73 -13.35
CA PRO A 75 12.45 5.27 -13.34
C PRO A 75 12.25 4.25 -12.21
N VAL A 76 11.02 4.21 -11.69
CA VAL A 76 10.59 3.24 -10.69
C VAL A 76 9.85 2.12 -11.39
N ARG A 77 10.10 0.88 -11.01
CA ARG A 77 9.32 -0.25 -11.50
C ARG A 77 8.03 -0.34 -10.70
N ARG A 78 6.90 -0.32 -11.39
CA ARG A 78 5.58 -0.51 -10.81
C ARG A 78 5.07 -1.89 -11.18
N LEU A 79 4.59 -2.63 -10.19
CA LEU A 79 3.75 -3.81 -10.39
C LEU A 79 2.29 -3.42 -10.20
N THR A 80 1.48 -3.62 -11.21
CA THR A 80 0.02 -3.51 -11.16
C THR A 80 -0.57 -4.91 -11.10
N VAL A 81 -1.40 -5.14 -10.10
CA VAL A 81 -2.14 -6.37 -9.86
C VAL A 81 -3.61 -6.05 -10.04
N SER A 82 -4.24 -6.60 -11.08
CA SER A 82 -5.69 -6.45 -11.31
C SER A 82 -6.45 -7.51 -10.53
N GLY A 83 -7.57 -7.13 -9.94
CA GLY A 83 -8.37 -8.02 -9.11
C GLY A 83 -9.58 -7.29 -8.52
N SER A 84 -10.19 -7.91 -7.51
CA SER A 84 -11.21 -7.25 -6.70
C SER A 84 -10.69 -7.15 -5.29
N PHE A 85 -10.29 -5.96 -4.90
CA PHE A 85 -9.69 -5.68 -3.60
C PHE A 85 -10.74 -5.18 -2.64
N GLN A 86 -10.60 -5.52 -1.35
CA GLN A 86 -11.49 -5.05 -0.30
C GLN A 86 -10.84 -3.89 0.45
N VAL A 87 -11.64 -2.87 0.79
CA VAL A 87 -11.24 -1.87 1.77
C VAL A 87 -11.39 -2.50 3.15
N GLY A 88 -10.27 -2.82 3.78
CA GLY A 88 -10.23 -3.33 5.14
C GLY A 88 -9.16 -2.62 5.95
N ALA A 89 -9.24 -2.72 7.27
CA ALA A 89 -8.19 -2.26 8.18
C ALA A 89 -6.93 -3.14 8.16
N LEU A 90 -6.95 -4.21 7.35
CA LEU A 90 -5.84 -5.14 7.21
C LEU A 90 -4.86 -4.64 6.15
N ASP A 91 -3.57 -4.70 6.49
CA ASP A 91 -2.51 -4.33 5.57
C ASP A 91 -2.49 -5.24 4.35
N TYR A 92 -2.41 -4.64 3.16
CA TYR A 92 -2.33 -5.33 1.87
C TYR A 92 -0.87 -5.45 1.43
N LEU A 93 -0.35 -6.67 1.42
CA LEU A 93 1.02 -7.00 1.09
C LEU A 93 1.08 -7.77 -0.23
N VAL A 94 1.93 -7.35 -1.16
CA VAL A 94 2.17 -8.10 -2.40
C VAL A 94 3.47 -8.88 -2.27
N LEU A 95 3.43 -10.12 -2.73
CA LEU A 95 4.54 -11.05 -2.69
C LEU A 95 4.91 -11.51 -4.10
N LEU A 96 6.20 -11.77 -4.28
CA LEU A 96 6.79 -12.38 -5.48
C LEU A 96 7.55 -13.63 -5.06
N ASP A 97 7.11 -14.80 -5.53
CA ASP A 97 7.62 -16.11 -5.11
C ASP A 97 7.69 -16.25 -3.58
N GLY A 98 6.66 -15.74 -2.89
CA GLY A 98 6.57 -15.74 -1.42
C GLY A 98 7.41 -14.68 -0.71
N LYS A 99 8.20 -13.87 -1.43
CA LYS A 99 8.97 -12.76 -0.84
C LYS A 99 8.14 -11.48 -0.84
N PRO A 100 8.07 -10.74 0.28
CA PRO A 100 7.31 -9.50 0.33
C PRO A 100 7.98 -8.41 -0.52
N LEU A 101 7.23 -7.85 -1.46
CA LEU A 101 7.68 -6.74 -2.32
C LEU A 101 7.42 -5.38 -1.67
N GLY A 102 6.29 -5.28 -0.96
CA GLY A 102 5.86 -4.03 -0.34
C GLY A 102 4.35 -3.94 -0.20
N ARG A 103 3.93 -2.89 0.49
CA ARG A 103 2.52 -2.53 0.63
C ARG A 103 1.96 -2.07 -0.71
N GLY A 104 0.85 -2.65 -1.13
CA GLY A 104 0.16 -2.24 -2.35
C GLY A 104 -0.74 -1.04 -2.12
N LEU A 105 -0.71 -0.11 -3.08
CA LEU A 105 -1.56 1.06 -3.16
C LEU A 105 -2.80 0.67 -3.95
N LEU A 106 -3.94 0.58 -3.27
CA LEU A 106 -5.20 0.25 -3.92
C LEU A 106 -5.65 1.41 -4.82
N ALA A 107 -6.15 1.06 -6.01
CA ALA A 107 -6.83 2.00 -6.88
C ALA A 107 -8.16 2.45 -6.24
N GLU A 108 -8.65 3.63 -6.61
CA GLU A 108 -9.86 4.21 -6.04
C GLU A 108 -11.10 3.30 -6.22
N ASN A 109 -11.19 2.59 -7.35
CA ASN A 109 -12.29 1.65 -7.62
C ASN A 109 -12.01 0.23 -7.12
N LEU A 110 -10.87 0.00 -6.46
CA LEU A 110 -10.46 -1.30 -5.91
C LEU A 110 -10.38 -2.44 -6.94
N ASP A 111 -10.22 -2.10 -8.21
CA ASP A 111 -10.03 -3.05 -9.32
C ASP A 111 -8.55 -3.41 -9.53
N ALA A 112 -7.65 -2.64 -8.92
CA ALA A 112 -6.22 -2.78 -9.07
C ALA A 112 -5.48 -2.42 -7.78
N ALA A 113 -4.34 -3.07 -7.56
CA ALA A 113 -3.35 -2.69 -6.57
C ALA A 113 -2.01 -2.42 -7.25
N LYS A 114 -1.37 -1.32 -6.88
CA LYS A 114 -0.10 -0.87 -7.48
C LYS A 114 1.00 -0.89 -6.44
N VAL A 115 2.15 -1.46 -6.75
CA VAL A 115 3.28 -1.62 -5.83
C VAL A 115 4.53 -1.05 -6.49
N ALA A 116 5.27 -0.24 -5.75
CA ALA A 116 6.62 0.14 -6.13
C ALA A 116 7.55 -1.07 -5.89
N LEU A 117 8.13 -1.63 -6.95
CA LEU A 117 9.10 -2.70 -6.79
C LEU A 117 10.44 -2.12 -6.29
N PRO A 118 11.04 -2.72 -5.25
CA PRO A 118 12.39 -2.36 -4.83
C PRO A 118 13.39 -2.52 -5.97
N ALA A 119 14.40 -1.64 -6.02
CA ALA A 119 15.38 -1.64 -7.11
C ALA A 119 16.19 -2.96 -7.20
N ASP A 120 16.34 -3.66 -6.06
CA ASP A 120 17.06 -4.93 -5.96
C ASP A 120 16.21 -6.14 -6.40
N VAL A 121 14.89 -5.97 -6.57
CA VAL A 121 14.03 -7.07 -7.01
C VAL A 121 14.29 -7.39 -8.47
N GLN A 122 14.74 -8.61 -8.71
CA GLN A 122 14.93 -9.17 -10.03
C GLN A 122 13.64 -9.85 -10.51
N LEU A 123 13.21 -9.49 -11.73
CA LEU A 123 12.04 -10.10 -12.36
C LEU A 123 12.46 -11.41 -13.01
N THR A 124 11.80 -12.51 -12.63
CA THR A 124 12.09 -13.85 -13.15
C THR A 124 10.94 -14.33 -14.03
N GLN A 125 11.27 -15.03 -15.11
CA GLN A 125 10.27 -15.71 -15.94
C GLN A 125 9.54 -16.76 -15.10
N GLY A 126 8.21 -16.72 -15.11
CA GLY A 126 7.37 -17.63 -14.33
C GLY A 126 7.22 -17.28 -12.85
N ALA A 127 7.78 -16.16 -12.38
CA ALA A 127 7.67 -15.74 -10.98
C ALA A 127 6.21 -15.58 -10.56
N THR A 128 5.83 -16.15 -9.42
CA THR A 128 4.45 -16.13 -8.94
C THR A 128 4.17 -14.86 -8.16
N VAL A 129 3.16 -14.11 -8.56
CA VAL A 129 2.65 -12.96 -7.81
C VAL A 129 1.44 -13.38 -7.00
N SER A 130 1.48 -13.06 -5.72
CA SER A 130 0.37 -13.24 -4.79
C SER A 130 0.18 -11.99 -3.94
N TYR A 131 -0.99 -11.84 -3.34
CA TYR A 131 -1.22 -10.84 -2.31
C TYR A 131 -1.73 -11.46 -1.02
N GLN A 132 -1.53 -10.78 0.09
CA GLN A 132 -1.94 -11.22 1.42
C GLN A 132 -2.54 -10.04 2.17
N TYR A 133 -3.63 -10.30 2.89
CA TYR A 133 -4.20 -9.38 3.86
C TYR A 133 -3.77 -9.79 5.27
N GLY A 134 -3.08 -8.91 6.00
CA GLY A 134 -2.58 -9.21 7.34
C GLY A 134 -1.81 -10.54 7.41
N HIS A 135 -2.31 -11.49 8.20
CA HIS A 135 -1.73 -12.83 8.39
C HIS A 135 -2.52 -13.94 7.67
N GLU A 136 -3.41 -13.61 6.74
CA GLU A 136 -4.20 -14.60 6.00
C GLU A 136 -3.36 -15.42 5.01
N ALA A 137 -3.93 -16.46 4.41
CA ALA A 137 -3.22 -17.20 3.37
C ALA A 137 -3.02 -16.29 2.12
N PRO A 138 -1.84 -16.30 1.50
CA PRO A 138 -1.60 -15.52 0.29
C PRO A 138 -2.48 -16.04 -0.86
N VAL A 139 -3.13 -15.12 -1.55
CA VAL A 139 -3.95 -15.37 -2.73
C VAL A 139 -3.08 -15.21 -3.97
N THR A 140 -2.89 -16.31 -4.72
CA THR A 140 -2.16 -16.29 -5.98
C THR A 140 -2.97 -15.58 -7.07
N VAL A 141 -2.34 -14.62 -7.74
CA VAL A 141 -2.93 -13.89 -8.86
C VAL A 141 -2.53 -14.54 -10.18
N GLY A 142 -1.24 -14.82 -10.33
CA GLY A 142 -0.70 -15.43 -11.54
C GLY A 142 0.82 -15.39 -11.60
N THR A 143 1.36 -15.74 -12.75
CA THR A 143 2.80 -15.77 -13.00
C THR A 143 3.23 -14.67 -13.98
N LEU A 144 4.41 -14.12 -13.78
CA LEU A 144 5.01 -13.13 -14.68
C LEU A 144 5.63 -13.79 -15.91
N THR A 145 5.45 -13.14 -17.04
CA THR A 145 6.13 -13.39 -18.32
C THR A 145 6.94 -12.14 -18.66
N LEU A 146 8.24 -12.29 -18.86
CA LEU A 146 9.15 -11.21 -19.20
C LEU A 146 8.96 -10.79 -20.66
N GLY A 147 9.07 -9.49 -20.91
CA GLY A 147 8.82 -8.87 -22.22
C GLY A 147 7.57 -7.97 -22.21
N GLY A 148 7.43 -7.13 -23.23
CA GLY A 148 6.20 -6.39 -23.49
C GLY A 148 5.19 -7.27 -24.26
N PRO A 149 3.88 -6.94 -24.21
CA PRO A 149 2.90 -7.61 -25.06
C PRO A 149 3.36 -7.47 -26.52
N ARG A 150 3.42 -8.60 -27.23
CA ARG A 150 3.71 -8.65 -28.67
C ARG A 150 2.57 -8.04 -29.47
#